data_AF-A0A970X9W4-F1
#
_entry.id   AF-A0A970X9W4-F1
#
_cell.length_a   1.000
_cell.length_b   1.000
_cell.length_c   1.000
_cell.angle_alpha   90.00
_cell.angle_beta   90.00
_cell.angle_gamma   90.00
#
_symmetry.space_group_name_H-M   'P 1'
#
loop_
_entity.id
_entity.type
_entity.pdbx_description
1 polymer ?
#
loop_
_entity_poly.entity_id
_entity_poly.type
_entity_poly.pdbx_seq_one_letter_code
_entity_poly.pdbx_strand_id
1 'polypeptide(L)'
;MASLTKRTALARTALAVLGALTACALAPAAAAAAGGPIESLQRSAKSLEPAPGDAFDDRGQLAADGCMVEQHEYRFPKCVYGDKRSRKTVVLFGDSQAMHWFPALVRVARERGWRLIGRVRAGCPPAAIRFSGRCDRWRAETLRRIERHDEPDLVVTGSGVVYGAIVGGRRLGSKASAKHLRKGYARTMRRLRRTGAQVAVMKTLSWAPNRIVSCVRDHPRKLRRCAFDRKQPTNRAFEARAAKRVKGARLIDARDAVCLKRICPAVTDGLIVYRDPKHLSATYARTLSNWLDARLPRL
;
A
#
# COMPACT_ATOMS: atom_id res chain seq x y z
N MET A 1 -82.90 -16.90 14.92
CA MET A 1 -83.98 -16.19 14.21
C MET A 1 -83.35 -14.98 13.55
N ALA A 2 -82.97 -15.08 12.26
CA ALA A 2 -83.66 -14.46 11.11
C ALA A 2 -83.72 -12.91 11.22
N SER A 3 -83.35 -12.08 10.26
CA SER A 3 -83.22 -12.27 8.81
C SER A 3 -82.67 -11.00 8.13
N LEU A 4 -81.87 -11.22 7.07
CA LEU A 4 -81.85 -10.54 5.76
C LEU A 4 -81.49 -9.03 5.60
N THR A 5 -80.35 -8.87 4.91
CA THR A 5 -80.11 -8.07 3.69
C THR A 5 -80.18 -6.54 3.71
N LYS A 6 -79.09 -5.93 3.24
CA LYS A 6 -79.05 -5.31 1.89
C LYS A 6 -77.60 -5.19 1.40
N ARG A 7 -77.37 -5.72 0.18
CA ARG A 7 -76.19 -5.50 -0.64
C ARG A 7 -76.37 -4.19 -1.42
N THR A 8 -75.36 -3.35 -1.44
CA THR A 8 -75.11 -2.39 -2.52
C THR A 8 -73.63 -2.39 -2.84
N ALA A 9 -73.32 -2.70 -4.09
CA ALA A 9 -72.01 -2.67 -4.69
C ALA A 9 -71.67 -1.27 -5.23
N LEU A 10 -70.42 -1.13 -5.71
CA LEU A 10 -69.78 0.00 -6.42
C LEU A 10 -68.98 0.92 -5.48
N ALA A 11 -67.71 1.27 -5.72
CA ALA A 11 -66.89 1.15 -6.92
C ALA A 11 -65.41 0.98 -6.54
N ARG A 12 -64.69 0.26 -7.39
CA ARG A 12 -63.24 0.08 -7.37
C ARG A 12 -62.55 1.39 -7.76
N THR A 13 -61.70 1.92 -6.90
CA THR A 13 -60.60 2.82 -7.29
C THR A 13 -59.29 2.08 -7.03
N ALA A 14 -58.79 1.41 -8.05
CA ALA A 14 -57.43 0.91 -8.08
C ALA A 14 -56.50 2.11 -8.32
N LEU A 15 -55.87 2.62 -7.26
CA LEU A 15 -54.79 3.59 -7.40
C LEU A 15 -53.54 2.84 -7.86
N ALA A 16 -53.18 3.04 -9.12
CA ALA A 16 -51.92 2.58 -9.68
C ALA A 16 -50.76 3.30 -8.98
N VAL A 17 -50.05 2.59 -8.11
CA VAL A 17 -48.74 3.04 -7.59
C VAL A 17 -47.73 2.77 -8.70
N LEU A 18 -47.55 3.75 -9.61
CA LEU A 18 -46.43 3.75 -10.54
C LEU A 18 -45.13 3.83 -9.74
N GLY A 19 -44.25 2.86 -10.00
CA GLY A 19 -43.00 2.67 -9.30
C GLY A 19 -42.05 3.85 -9.41
N ALA A 20 -41.59 4.33 -8.26
CA ALA A 20 -40.32 5.01 -8.18
C ALA A 20 -39.22 3.94 -8.15
N LEU A 21 -38.81 3.47 -9.33
CA LEU A 21 -37.50 2.86 -9.51
C LEU A 21 -36.47 3.94 -9.20
N THR A 22 -36.01 4.01 -7.94
CA THR A 22 -34.78 4.72 -7.59
C THR A 22 -33.68 4.18 -8.48
N ALA A 23 -33.30 4.97 -9.48
CA ALA A 23 -32.11 4.76 -10.26
C ALA A 23 -30.94 4.74 -9.29
N CYS A 24 -30.48 3.53 -8.97
CA CYS A 24 -29.19 3.31 -8.35
C CYS A 24 -28.19 3.89 -9.35
N ALA A 25 -27.74 5.12 -9.08
CA ALA A 25 -26.65 5.72 -9.82
C ALA A 25 -25.43 4.83 -9.57
N LEU A 26 -25.26 3.84 -10.45
CA LEU A 26 -24.00 3.17 -10.65
C LEU A 26 -23.01 4.28 -10.94
N ALA A 27 -22.26 4.69 -9.91
CA ALA A 27 -21.05 5.46 -10.11
C ALA A 27 -20.30 4.72 -11.23
N PRO A 28 -19.94 5.40 -12.33
CA PRO A 28 -19.25 4.73 -13.42
C PRO A 28 -18.05 4.06 -12.78
N ALA A 29 -17.95 2.73 -12.97
CA ALA A 29 -16.74 2.00 -12.64
C ALA A 29 -15.61 2.78 -13.31
N ALA A 30 -14.84 3.53 -12.52
CA ALA A 30 -13.81 4.41 -13.04
C ALA A 30 -13.00 3.56 -14.00
N ALA A 31 -13.06 3.91 -15.29
CA ALA A 31 -12.36 3.20 -16.35
C ALA A 31 -10.96 2.92 -15.81
N ALA A 32 -10.58 1.65 -15.70
CA ALA A 32 -9.31 1.27 -15.12
C ALA A 32 -8.25 2.11 -15.82
N ALA A 33 -7.67 3.09 -15.11
CA ALA A 33 -6.71 3.99 -15.71
C ALA A 33 -5.67 3.12 -16.43
N ALA A 34 -5.54 3.33 -17.73
CA ALA A 34 -4.56 2.64 -18.55
C ALA A 34 -3.20 3.03 -17.99
N GLY A 35 -2.67 2.19 -17.12
CA GLY A 35 -1.45 2.41 -16.41
C GLY A 35 -0.87 1.07 -16.02
N GLY A 36 0.44 1.07 -15.83
CA GLY A 36 1.19 -0.13 -15.53
C GLY A 36 2.64 0.24 -15.28
N PRO A 37 3.58 -0.71 -15.48
CA PRO A 37 4.99 -0.40 -15.54
C PRO A 37 5.26 0.75 -16.52
N ILE A 38 6.21 1.61 -16.19
CA ILE A 38 6.57 2.74 -17.05
C ILE A 38 7.34 2.26 -18.29
N GLU A 39 6.79 2.58 -19.46
CA GLU A 39 7.36 2.22 -20.77
C GLU A 39 7.97 3.43 -21.50
N SER A 40 7.51 4.65 -21.21
CA SER A 40 7.98 5.87 -21.87
C SER A 40 7.97 7.10 -20.96
N LEU A 41 8.69 8.16 -21.36
CA LEU A 41 8.66 9.46 -20.67
C LEU A 41 7.60 10.37 -21.27
N GLN A 42 6.51 10.58 -20.54
CA GLN A 42 5.44 11.50 -20.91
C GLN A 42 5.95 12.94 -21.02
N ARG A 43 5.59 13.62 -22.12
CA ARG A 43 6.01 15.00 -22.40
C ARG A 43 5.09 16.03 -21.76
N SER A 44 3.78 15.79 -21.82
CA SER A 44 2.72 16.67 -21.34
C SER A 44 1.49 15.85 -20.93
N ALA A 45 0.62 16.44 -20.12
CA ALA A 45 -0.68 15.87 -19.77
C ALA A 45 -1.77 16.93 -19.91
N LYS A 46 -2.96 16.54 -20.42
CA LYS A 46 -4.15 17.41 -20.45
C LYS A 46 -4.83 17.45 -19.08
N SER A 47 -4.84 16.30 -18.39
CA SER A 47 -5.33 16.11 -17.03
C SER A 47 -4.29 15.35 -16.22
N LEU A 48 -4.32 15.55 -14.89
CA LEU A 48 -3.40 14.92 -13.95
C LEU A 48 -4.19 14.27 -12.83
N GLU A 49 -3.87 13.01 -12.53
CA GLU A 49 -4.54 12.22 -11.51
C GLU A 49 -3.55 11.58 -10.52
N PRO A 50 -3.68 11.80 -9.21
CA PRO A 50 -4.51 12.84 -8.61
C PRO A 50 -4.13 14.24 -9.12
N ALA A 51 -5.01 15.22 -8.96
CA ALA A 51 -4.64 16.61 -9.20
C ALA A 51 -3.41 16.97 -8.33
N PRO A 52 -2.49 17.83 -8.78
CA PRO A 52 -1.28 18.14 -8.01
C PRO A 52 -1.54 18.69 -6.60
N GLY A 53 -2.68 19.36 -6.39
CA GLY A 53 -3.09 19.82 -5.05
C GLY A 53 -3.44 18.69 -4.09
N ASP A 54 -4.01 17.60 -4.62
CA ASP A 54 -4.50 16.46 -3.84
C ASP A 54 -3.47 15.33 -3.75
N ALA A 55 -2.37 15.43 -4.51
CA ALA A 55 -1.40 14.35 -4.63
C ALA A 55 -0.86 13.89 -3.28
N PHE A 56 -0.52 14.81 -2.37
CA PHE A 56 0.02 14.48 -1.06
C PHE A 56 -0.90 13.56 -0.25
N ASP A 57 -2.21 13.81 -0.33
CA ASP A 57 -3.25 13.11 0.42
C ASP A 57 -3.75 11.83 -0.27
N ASP A 58 -3.31 11.55 -1.51
CA ASP A 58 -3.58 10.30 -2.23
C ASP A 58 -2.81 9.10 -1.64
N ARG A 59 -3.14 8.75 -0.38
CA ARG A 59 -2.52 7.70 0.45
C ARG A 59 -3.21 6.34 0.31
N GLY A 60 -4.40 6.31 -0.26
CA GLY A 60 -5.17 5.09 -0.53
C GLY A 60 -5.97 4.56 0.66
N GLN A 61 -6.72 3.49 0.39
CA GLN A 61 -7.76 2.95 1.28
C GLN A 61 -7.25 2.63 2.69
N LEU A 62 -6.08 2.00 2.85
CA LEU A 62 -5.58 1.65 4.18
C LEU A 62 -5.35 2.90 5.05
N ALA A 63 -4.92 4.01 4.48
CA ALA A 63 -4.77 5.25 5.23
C ALA A 63 -6.13 5.88 5.53
N ALA A 64 -7.04 5.91 4.56
CA ALA A 64 -8.40 6.45 4.71
C ALA A 64 -9.20 5.70 5.81
N ASP A 65 -9.03 4.39 5.91
CA ASP A 65 -9.67 3.55 6.93
C ASP A 65 -8.99 3.66 8.31
N GLY A 66 -8.07 4.60 8.49
CA GLY A 66 -7.33 4.81 9.73
C GLY A 66 -6.39 3.65 10.09
N CYS A 67 -6.05 2.78 9.14
CA CYS A 67 -5.27 1.57 9.38
C CYS A 67 -3.76 1.78 9.36
N MET A 68 -3.29 2.95 8.94
CA MET A 68 -1.91 3.38 9.15
C MET A 68 -1.76 3.99 10.54
N VAL A 69 -1.06 3.28 11.43
CA VAL A 69 -0.75 3.81 12.76
C VAL A 69 0.27 4.94 12.62
N GLU A 70 -0.06 6.12 13.14
CA GLU A 70 0.82 7.29 12.99
C GLU A 70 2.01 7.25 13.95
N GLN A 71 3.03 8.08 13.68
CA GLN A 71 4.34 7.98 14.35
C GLN A 71 4.28 8.18 15.87
N HIS A 72 3.34 8.99 16.35
CA HIS A 72 3.14 9.28 17.77
C HIS A 72 2.12 8.34 18.43
N GLU A 73 1.44 7.51 17.65
CA GLU A 73 0.38 6.63 18.12
C GLU A 73 0.87 5.23 18.51
N TYR A 74 -0.01 4.57 19.26
CA TYR A 74 0.11 3.18 19.67
C TYR A 74 -1.27 2.53 19.69
N ARG A 75 -1.62 1.80 18.63
CA ARG A 75 -2.91 1.10 18.49
C ARG A 75 -2.81 -0.08 17.52
N PHE A 76 -3.82 -0.95 17.52
CA PHE A 76 -3.92 -2.14 16.66
C PHE A 76 -5.29 -2.21 15.98
N PRO A 77 -5.54 -1.38 14.96
CA PRO A 77 -6.82 -1.38 14.25
C PRO A 77 -7.11 -2.73 13.57
N LYS A 78 -8.40 -3.05 13.39
CA LYS A 78 -8.87 -4.26 12.71
C LYS A 78 -8.90 -4.04 11.19
N CYS A 79 -7.74 -4.22 10.57
CA CYS A 79 -7.53 -3.89 9.16
C CYS A 79 -7.53 -5.14 8.30
N VAL A 80 -8.73 -5.60 7.88
CA VAL A 80 -8.89 -6.83 7.08
C VAL A 80 -9.66 -6.52 5.79
N TYR A 81 -9.11 -6.97 4.66
CA TYR A 81 -9.54 -6.66 3.29
C TYR A 81 -9.53 -7.93 2.42
N GLY A 82 -9.98 -7.80 1.17
CA GLY A 82 -10.12 -8.93 0.25
C GLY A 82 -11.27 -9.84 0.66
N ASP A 83 -11.10 -11.15 0.48
CA ASP A 83 -12.03 -12.15 1.02
C ASP A 83 -11.70 -12.40 2.51
N LYS A 84 -12.49 -11.78 3.39
CA LYS A 84 -12.27 -11.83 4.85
C LYS A 84 -12.43 -13.24 5.45
N ARG A 85 -13.07 -14.17 4.73
CA ARG A 85 -13.33 -15.55 5.14
C ARG A 85 -12.35 -16.55 4.51
N SER A 86 -11.48 -16.09 3.61
CA SER A 86 -10.48 -16.94 2.99
C SER A 86 -9.53 -17.52 4.03
N ARG A 87 -9.18 -18.81 3.84
CA ARG A 87 -8.11 -19.47 4.60
C ARG A 87 -6.72 -19.03 4.17
N LYS A 88 -6.59 -18.42 2.99
CA LYS A 88 -5.31 -17.91 2.46
C LYS A 88 -5.07 -16.50 2.97
N THR A 89 -4.23 -16.36 4.00
CA THR A 89 -4.00 -15.08 4.67
C THR A 89 -2.68 -14.44 4.23
N VAL A 90 -2.79 -13.18 3.79
CA VAL A 90 -1.66 -12.31 3.49
C VAL A 90 -1.59 -11.20 4.53
N VAL A 91 -0.41 -10.95 5.10
CA VAL A 91 -0.17 -9.82 6.00
C VAL A 91 0.76 -8.80 5.32
N LEU A 92 0.32 -7.55 5.24
CA LEU A 92 1.19 -6.42 4.90
C LEU A 92 1.80 -5.85 6.18
N PHE A 93 3.11 -5.99 6.36
CA PHE A 93 3.82 -5.58 7.58
C PHE A 93 4.97 -4.61 7.32
N GLY A 94 4.97 -3.45 7.97
CA GLY A 94 6.08 -2.51 7.88
C GLY A 94 5.73 -1.07 8.18
N ASP A 95 6.40 -0.15 7.48
CA ASP A 95 6.14 1.28 7.59
C ASP A 95 5.38 1.85 6.39
N SER A 96 5.50 3.14 6.14
CA SER A 96 4.88 3.80 5.00
C SER A 96 5.38 3.30 3.64
N GLN A 97 6.59 2.73 3.57
CA GLN A 97 7.08 2.04 2.36
C GLN A 97 6.48 0.64 2.19
N ALA A 98 5.92 0.03 3.22
CA ALA A 98 5.05 -1.13 3.02
C ALA A 98 3.66 -0.64 2.57
N MET A 99 3.14 0.39 3.27
CA MET A 99 1.80 0.92 3.05
C MET A 99 1.54 1.39 1.61
N HIS A 100 2.49 2.10 0.98
CA HIS A 100 2.24 2.63 -0.38
C HIS A 100 2.03 1.55 -1.46
N TRP A 101 2.33 0.27 -1.19
CA TRP A 101 2.01 -0.86 -2.08
C TRP A 101 0.60 -1.43 -1.85
N PHE A 102 -0.07 -1.03 -0.77
CA PHE A 102 -1.40 -1.53 -0.42
C PHE A 102 -2.42 -1.37 -1.56
N PRO A 103 -2.49 -0.26 -2.32
CA PRO A 103 -3.44 -0.11 -3.41
C PRO A 103 -3.33 -1.19 -4.49
N ALA A 104 -2.12 -1.64 -4.83
CA ALA A 104 -1.91 -2.80 -5.71
C ALA A 104 -2.28 -4.11 -4.99
N LEU A 105 -1.76 -4.29 -3.77
CA LEU A 105 -1.88 -5.55 -3.04
C LEU A 105 -3.35 -5.90 -2.70
N VAL A 106 -4.19 -4.91 -2.40
CA VAL A 106 -5.61 -5.15 -2.10
C VAL A 106 -6.39 -5.60 -3.34
N ARG A 107 -6.00 -5.13 -4.53
CA ARG A 107 -6.59 -5.60 -5.79
C ARG A 107 -6.18 -7.05 -6.07
N VAL A 108 -4.89 -7.36 -5.94
CA VAL A 108 -4.40 -8.74 -6.03
C VAL A 108 -5.11 -9.66 -5.04
N ALA A 109 -5.28 -9.21 -3.79
CA ALA A 109 -5.97 -10.01 -2.77
C ALA A 109 -7.43 -10.28 -3.14
N ARG A 110 -8.14 -9.31 -3.73
CA ARG A 110 -9.52 -9.52 -4.22
C ARG A 110 -9.54 -10.51 -5.41
N GLU A 111 -8.64 -10.33 -6.37
CA GLU A 111 -8.55 -11.19 -7.56
C GLU A 111 -8.16 -12.64 -7.23
N ARG A 112 -7.31 -12.84 -6.21
CA ARG A 112 -6.86 -14.17 -5.77
C ARG A 112 -7.71 -14.79 -4.66
N GLY A 113 -8.77 -14.12 -4.19
CA GLY A 113 -9.58 -14.57 -3.06
C GLY A 113 -8.77 -14.73 -1.77
N TRP A 114 -7.84 -13.81 -1.50
CA TRP A 114 -7.03 -13.79 -0.29
C TRP A 114 -7.64 -12.90 0.80
N ARG A 115 -7.42 -13.30 2.05
CA ARG A 115 -7.65 -12.48 3.23
C ARG A 115 -6.43 -11.59 3.45
N LEU A 116 -6.53 -10.27 3.27
CA LEU A 116 -5.43 -9.34 3.44
C LEU A 116 -5.52 -8.59 4.77
N ILE A 117 -4.47 -8.65 5.60
CA ILE A 117 -4.38 -7.95 6.90
C ILE A 117 -3.33 -6.84 6.84
N GLY A 118 -3.73 -5.60 7.13
CA GLY A 118 -2.83 -4.45 7.21
C GLY A 118 -2.21 -4.27 8.61
N ARG A 119 -0.88 -4.35 8.72
CA ARG A 119 -0.10 -4.18 9.95
C ARG A 119 1.02 -3.16 9.73
N VAL A 120 0.67 -1.88 9.54
CA VAL A 120 1.67 -0.84 9.20
C VAL A 120 1.69 0.33 10.19
N ARG A 121 2.89 0.87 10.42
CA ARG A 121 3.10 2.05 11.27
C ARG A 121 4.11 3.02 10.67
N ALA A 122 3.70 4.27 10.50
CA ALA A 122 4.52 5.33 9.93
C ALA A 122 5.89 5.42 10.63
N GLY A 123 6.96 5.54 9.83
CA GLY A 123 8.33 5.77 10.32
C GLY A 123 8.89 4.71 11.27
N CYS A 124 8.29 3.51 11.35
CA CYS A 124 8.72 2.45 12.25
C CYS A 124 9.37 1.30 11.47
N PRO A 125 10.71 1.18 11.46
CA PRO A 125 11.36 0.13 10.68
C PRO A 125 10.95 -1.27 11.20
N PRO A 126 10.54 -2.21 10.32
CA PRO A 126 10.24 -3.60 10.67
C PRO A 126 11.49 -4.42 11.04
N ALA A 127 12.59 -3.77 11.45
CA ALA A 127 13.81 -4.40 11.90
C ALA A 127 13.77 -4.63 13.42
N ALA A 128 14.02 -5.84 13.92
CA ALA A 128 14.11 -6.10 15.36
C ALA A 128 15.35 -5.43 16.00
N ILE A 129 15.29 -4.11 16.24
CA ILE A 129 16.36 -3.26 16.77
C ILE A 129 15.76 -2.11 17.58
N ARG A 130 16.43 -1.65 18.64
CA ARG A 130 15.96 -0.46 19.37
C ARG A 130 15.91 0.76 18.45
N PHE A 131 14.74 1.39 18.39
CA PHE A 131 14.50 2.58 17.58
C PHE A 131 13.78 3.66 18.39
N SER A 132 12.62 3.38 18.95
CA SER A 132 11.95 4.29 19.89
C SER A 132 11.00 3.49 20.78
N GLY A 133 10.66 3.99 21.97
CA GLY A 133 9.77 3.27 22.89
C GLY A 133 8.47 2.81 22.23
N ARG A 134 7.78 3.72 21.53
CA ARG A 134 6.51 3.43 20.84
C ARG A 134 6.67 2.49 19.63
N CYS A 135 7.68 2.70 18.78
CA CYS A 135 7.92 1.82 17.62
C CYS A 135 8.35 0.42 18.07
N ASP A 136 9.24 0.34 19.06
CA ASP A 136 9.74 -0.93 19.58
C ASP A 136 8.60 -1.76 20.17
N ARG A 137 7.74 -1.12 20.99
CA ARG A 137 6.56 -1.77 21.58
C ARG A 137 5.57 -2.23 20.50
N TRP A 138 5.19 -1.32 19.58
CA TRP A 138 4.26 -1.66 18.49
C TRP A 138 4.78 -2.80 17.64
N ARG A 139 6.07 -2.78 17.26
CA ARG A 139 6.68 -3.83 16.44
C ARG A 139 6.70 -5.17 17.17
N ALA A 140 7.05 -5.17 18.46
CA ALA A 140 7.10 -6.39 19.26
C ALA A 140 5.72 -7.05 19.39
N GLU A 141 4.69 -6.26 19.69
CA GLU A 141 3.30 -6.73 19.80
C GLU A 141 2.69 -7.10 18.45
N THR A 142 2.97 -6.35 17.39
CA THR A 142 2.51 -6.70 16.04
C THR A 142 3.08 -8.03 15.58
N LEU A 143 4.39 -8.26 15.75
CA LEU A 143 5.00 -9.54 15.42
C LEU A 143 4.40 -10.69 16.23
N ARG A 144 4.16 -10.46 17.52
CA ARG A 144 3.46 -11.44 18.38
C ARG A 144 2.04 -11.76 17.89
N ARG A 145 1.30 -10.77 17.39
CA ARG A 145 -0.03 -10.98 16.80
C ARG A 145 0.06 -11.76 15.50
N ILE A 146 1.00 -11.40 14.63
CA ILE A 146 1.23 -12.11 13.36
C ILE A 146 1.52 -13.58 13.63
N GLU A 147 2.37 -13.88 14.61
CA GLU A 147 2.79 -15.25 14.94
C GLU A 147 1.71 -16.12 15.58
N ARG A 148 0.71 -15.52 16.25
CA ARG A 148 -0.24 -16.28 17.07
C ARG A 148 -1.68 -16.19 16.62
N HIS A 149 -2.03 -15.21 15.80
CA HIS A 149 -3.43 -14.88 15.52
C HIS A 149 -3.71 -14.58 14.06
N ASP A 150 -2.72 -14.11 13.29
CA ASP A 150 -2.96 -13.74 11.89
C ASP A 150 -2.83 -14.94 10.94
N GLU A 151 -2.24 -16.06 11.38
CA GLU A 151 -2.07 -17.31 10.59
C GLU A 151 -1.64 -17.05 9.13
N PRO A 152 -0.53 -16.33 8.90
CA PRO A 152 -0.16 -15.91 7.55
C PRO A 152 0.37 -17.08 6.70
N ASP A 153 -0.08 -17.16 5.45
CA ASP A 153 0.57 -17.94 4.39
C ASP A 153 1.65 -17.10 3.68
N LEU A 154 1.47 -15.77 3.67
CA LEU A 154 2.40 -14.81 3.08
C LEU A 154 2.48 -13.55 3.93
N VAL A 155 3.70 -13.08 4.17
CA VAL A 155 3.96 -11.75 4.73
C VAL A 155 4.67 -10.90 3.68
N VAL A 156 3.98 -9.87 3.19
CA VAL A 156 4.57 -8.82 2.35
C VAL A 156 5.11 -7.73 3.28
N THR A 157 6.38 -7.39 3.18
CA THR A 157 7.02 -6.41 4.07
C THR A 157 7.83 -5.37 3.32
N GLY A 158 7.85 -4.14 3.84
CA GLY A 158 8.53 -2.99 3.25
C GLY A 158 9.07 -2.08 4.35
N SER A 159 10.17 -1.37 4.05
CA SER A 159 10.85 -0.51 5.02
C SER A 159 11.54 0.66 4.35
N GLY A 160 11.37 1.85 4.91
CA GLY A 160 12.28 2.97 4.70
C GLY A 160 13.73 2.60 4.98
N VAL A 161 14.65 3.35 4.36
CA VAL A 161 16.08 3.03 4.31
C VAL A 161 16.96 4.02 5.08
N VAL A 162 16.35 5.07 5.61
CA VAL A 162 17.02 6.13 6.38
C VAL A 162 16.43 6.14 7.78
N TYR A 163 17.12 5.45 8.69
CA TYR A 163 16.74 5.38 10.09
C TYR A 163 17.98 5.46 10.99
N GLY A 164 17.86 6.15 12.12
CA GLY A 164 18.86 6.12 13.18
C GLY A 164 18.48 5.08 14.23
N ALA A 165 19.23 3.98 14.37
CA ALA A 165 19.02 2.99 15.43
C ALA A 165 19.63 3.45 16.76
N ILE A 166 19.14 2.93 17.88
CA ILE A 166 19.80 3.06 19.20
C ILE A 166 20.69 1.84 19.41
N VAL A 167 21.97 2.07 19.69
CA VAL A 167 22.94 1.03 20.04
C VAL A 167 23.78 1.55 21.20
N GLY A 168 23.91 0.77 22.28
CA GLY A 168 24.64 1.20 23.49
C GLY A 168 24.11 2.52 24.07
N GLY A 169 22.78 2.69 24.09
CA GLY A 169 22.14 3.94 24.58
C GLY A 169 22.20 5.13 23.63
N ARG A 170 23.04 5.12 22.58
CA ARG A 170 23.23 6.25 21.66
C ARG A 170 22.44 6.09 20.36
N ARG A 171 21.84 7.19 19.89
CA ARG A 171 21.28 7.30 18.53
C ARG A 171 22.42 7.39 17.52
N LEU A 172 22.44 6.45 16.59
CA LEU A 172 23.38 6.46 15.47
C LEU A 172 22.81 7.22 14.27
N GLY A 173 23.70 7.80 13.44
CA GLY A 173 23.33 8.28 12.12
C GLY A 173 22.89 7.14 11.19
N SER A 174 22.19 7.47 10.10
CA SER A 174 21.60 6.46 9.20
C SER A 174 22.62 5.50 8.58
N LYS A 175 23.79 6.02 8.16
CA LYS A 175 24.89 5.20 7.61
C LYS A 175 25.41 4.18 8.63
N ALA A 176 25.67 4.61 9.87
CA ALA A 176 26.14 3.73 10.94
C ALA A 176 25.05 2.72 11.36
N SER A 177 23.78 3.12 11.30
CA SER A 177 22.63 2.28 11.63
C SER A 177 22.40 1.14 10.64
N ALA A 178 22.80 1.31 9.37
CA ALA A 178 22.48 0.37 8.29
C ALA A 178 22.88 -1.09 8.58
N LYS A 179 24.04 -1.32 9.21
CA LYS A 179 24.49 -2.68 9.60
C LYS A 179 23.57 -3.29 10.66
N HIS A 180 23.13 -2.50 11.64
CA HIS A 180 22.26 -2.93 12.74
C HIS A 180 20.82 -3.15 12.25
N LEU A 181 20.30 -2.24 11.43
CA LEU A 181 19.00 -2.36 10.77
C LEU A 181 18.95 -3.62 9.90
N ARG A 182 19.98 -3.88 9.09
CA ARG A 182 20.07 -5.13 8.30
C ARG A 182 19.99 -6.37 9.18
N LYS A 183 20.76 -6.43 10.27
CA LYS A 183 20.74 -7.57 11.21
C LYS A 183 19.36 -7.73 11.87
N GLY A 184 18.76 -6.62 12.30
CA GLY A 184 17.44 -6.58 12.90
C GLY A 184 16.34 -7.03 11.95
N TYR A 185 16.38 -6.58 10.70
CA TYR A 185 15.38 -6.95 9.71
C TYR A 185 15.51 -8.41 9.28
N ALA A 186 16.74 -8.93 9.16
CA ALA A 186 16.96 -10.36 8.96
C ALA A 186 16.41 -11.22 10.12
N ARG A 187 16.51 -10.74 11.37
CA ARG A 187 15.86 -11.41 12.52
C ARG A 187 14.34 -11.39 12.40
N THR A 188 13.74 -10.26 12.05
CA THR A 188 12.30 -10.16 11.82
C THR A 188 11.84 -11.15 10.76
N MET A 189 12.49 -11.19 9.59
CA MET A 189 12.11 -12.12 8.51
C MET A 189 12.25 -13.59 8.92
N ARG A 190 13.30 -13.96 9.67
CA ARG A 190 13.40 -15.32 10.23
C ARG A 190 12.28 -15.64 11.20
N ARG A 191 11.85 -14.67 12.02
CA ARG A 191 10.73 -14.81 12.95
C ARG A 191 9.42 -15.05 12.19
N LEU A 192 9.16 -14.26 11.15
CA LEU A 192 8.01 -14.43 10.27
C LEU A 192 8.04 -15.79 9.56
N ARG A 193 9.18 -16.23 9.04
CA ARG A 193 9.31 -17.56 8.40
C ARG A 193 9.00 -18.74 9.32
N ARG A 194 9.19 -18.60 10.65
CA ARG A 194 8.86 -19.66 11.62
C ARG A 194 7.35 -19.89 11.77
N THR A 195 6.52 -18.97 11.28
CA THR A 195 5.06 -19.17 11.19
C THR A 195 4.66 -20.13 10.06
N GLY A 196 5.60 -20.53 9.19
CA GLY A 196 5.31 -21.23 7.94
C GLY A 196 5.16 -20.29 6.74
N ALA A 197 4.77 -19.03 6.98
CA ALA A 197 4.52 -18.04 5.94
C ALA A 197 5.70 -17.83 5.00
N GLN A 198 5.43 -17.70 3.71
CA GLN A 198 6.35 -17.10 2.75
C GLN A 198 6.60 -15.63 3.09
N VAL A 199 7.78 -15.10 2.77
CA VAL A 199 8.10 -13.69 3.04
C VAL A 199 8.51 -13.00 1.74
N ALA A 200 7.77 -11.98 1.34
CA ALA A 200 8.08 -11.11 0.22
C ALA A 200 8.52 -9.74 0.73
N VAL A 201 9.70 -9.27 0.32
CA VAL A 201 10.26 -7.98 0.72
C VAL A 201 10.16 -7.02 -0.44
N MET A 202 9.32 -5.99 -0.30
CA MET A 202 9.27 -4.88 -1.23
C MET A 202 10.50 -4.00 -1.03
N LYS A 203 11.35 -3.92 -2.05
CA LYS A 203 12.51 -3.04 -2.02
C LYS A 203 12.06 -1.59 -2.13
N THR A 204 12.69 -0.73 -1.34
CA THR A 204 12.42 0.71 -1.39
C THR A 204 12.75 1.30 -2.76
N LEU A 205 11.83 2.11 -3.28
CA LEU A 205 11.95 2.82 -4.55
C LEU A 205 12.88 4.03 -4.45
N SER A 206 13.45 4.44 -5.58
CA SER A 206 14.25 5.66 -5.66
C SER A 206 13.45 6.85 -5.12
N TRP A 207 14.11 7.67 -4.31
CA TRP A 207 13.49 8.87 -3.76
C TRP A 207 13.44 9.94 -4.83
N ALA A 208 12.27 10.55 -5.01
CA ALA A 208 12.09 11.68 -5.89
C ALA A 208 12.65 12.96 -5.23
N PRO A 209 12.93 14.01 -6.02
CA PRO A 209 13.24 15.33 -5.48
C PRO A 209 12.11 15.89 -4.59
N ASN A 210 12.45 16.73 -3.61
CA ASN A 210 11.49 17.35 -2.69
C ASN A 210 10.34 18.09 -3.40
N ARG A 211 10.61 18.61 -4.60
CA ARG A 211 9.67 19.40 -5.39
C ARG A 211 8.91 18.60 -6.45
N ILE A 212 8.89 17.26 -6.40
CA ILE A 212 8.33 16.42 -7.47
C ILE A 212 6.90 16.82 -7.88
N VAL A 213 5.99 16.98 -6.90
CA VAL A 213 4.59 17.39 -7.17
C VAL A 213 4.51 18.84 -7.64
N SER A 214 5.22 19.76 -6.97
CA SER A 214 5.24 21.17 -7.39
C SER A 214 5.81 21.34 -8.81
N CYS A 215 6.81 20.56 -9.21
CA CYS A 215 7.35 20.59 -10.55
C CYS A 215 6.28 20.21 -11.58
N VAL A 216 5.51 19.15 -11.31
CA VAL A 216 4.43 18.71 -12.19
C VAL A 216 3.37 19.79 -12.35
N ARG A 217 2.96 20.42 -11.24
CA ARG A 217 2.02 21.55 -11.25
C ARG A 217 2.53 22.74 -12.05
N ASP A 218 3.80 23.09 -11.88
CA ASP A 218 4.40 24.27 -12.50
C ASP A 218 4.74 24.00 -14.00
N HIS A 219 4.80 22.73 -14.43
CA HIS A 219 5.23 22.32 -15.78
C HIS A 219 4.36 21.22 -16.45
N PRO A 220 3.02 21.34 -16.52
CA PRO A 220 2.13 20.30 -17.07
C PRO A 220 2.36 20.02 -18.56
N ARG A 221 2.94 20.98 -19.30
CA ARG A 221 3.32 20.85 -20.71
C ARG A 221 4.78 20.42 -20.94
N LYS A 222 5.58 20.28 -19.88
CA LYS A 222 7.03 19.98 -19.93
C LYS A 222 7.44 18.94 -18.87
N LEU A 223 6.66 17.87 -18.72
CA LEU A 223 6.78 16.88 -17.63
C LEU A 223 8.14 16.16 -17.58
N ARG A 224 8.85 16.06 -18.71
CA ARG A 224 10.23 15.55 -18.76
C ARG A 224 11.19 16.32 -17.84
N ARG A 225 10.93 17.61 -17.56
CA ARG A 225 11.73 18.42 -16.62
C ARG A 225 11.60 17.95 -15.17
N CYS A 226 10.53 17.23 -14.86
CA CYS A 226 10.26 16.70 -13.53
C CYS A 226 10.74 15.25 -13.35
N ALA A 227 11.24 14.62 -14.43
CA ALA A 227 11.87 13.32 -14.33
C ALA A 227 13.22 13.43 -13.58
N PHE A 228 13.63 12.36 -12.92
CA PHE A 228 14.81 12.36 -12.05
C PHE A 228 15.63 11.07 -12.17
N ASP A 229 16.90 11.14 -11.80
CA ASP A 229 17.80 9.99 -11.79
C ASP A 229 17.32 8.92 -10.79
N ARG A 230 17.31 7.65 -11.22
CA ARG A 230 17.09 6.45 -10.41
C ARG A 230 18.30 6.15 -9.50
N LYS A 231 18.79 7.15 -8.77
CA LYS A 231 19.90 6.98 -7.83
C LYS A 231 19.35 6.80 -6.41
N GLN A 232 19.85 5.77 -5.72
CA GLN A 232 19.74 5.62 -4.28
C GLN A 232 21.12 5.44 -3.68
N PRO A 233 21.38 5.93 -2.46
CA PRO A 233 22.62 5.61 -1.76
C PRO A 233 22.73 4.09 -1.51
N THR A 234 23.73 3.45 -2.10
CA THR A 234 23.94 1.99 -2.08
C THR A 234 24.16 1.42 -0.68
N ASN A 235 24.66 2.24 0.25
CA ASN A 235 24.86 1.93 1.66
C ASN A 235 23.55 1.89 2.48
N ARG A 236 22.41 2.29 1.89
CA ARG A 236 21.13 2.39 2.60
C ARG A 236 20.17 1.23 2.33
N ALA A 237 20.43 0.37 1.35
CA ALA A 237 19.57 -0.76 1.00
C ALA A 237 19.66 -1.96 1.99
N PHE A 238 19.52 -1.68 3.30
CA PHE A 238 19.64 -2.70 4.34
C PHE A 238 18.57 -3.79 4.21
N GLU A 239 17.38 -3.44 3.73
CA GLU A 239 16.24 -4.31 3.39
C GLU A 239 16.61 -5.34 2.34
N ALA A 240 17.08 -4.89 1.18
CA ALA A 240 17.50 -5.79 0.11
C ALA A 240 18.65 -6.71 0.56
N ARG A 241 19.62 -6.15 1.30
CA ARG A 241 20.74 -6.92 1.85
C ARG A 241 20.33 -7.89 2.96
N ALA A 242 19.26 -7.60 3.69
CA ALA A 242 18.72 -8.49 4.71
C ALA A 242 17.94 -9.64 4.06
N ALA A 243 17.13 -9.36 3.04
CA ALA A 243 16.33 -10.35 2.32
C ALA A 243 17.22 -11.46 1.74
N LYS A 244 18.34 -11.07 1.09
CA LYS A 244 19.35 -12.00 0.55
C LYS A 244 19.99 -12.95 1.59
N ARG A 245 19.85 -12.66 2.89
CA ARG A 245 20.45 -13.45 3.99
C ARG A 245 19.46 -14.40 4.66
N VAL A 246 18.20 -14.42 4.23
CA VAL A 246 17.16 -15.22 4.87
C VAL A 246 16.59 -16.17 3.82
N LYS A 247 16.88 -17.47 3.96
CA LYS A 247 16.33 -18.52 3.10
C LYS A 247 14.80 -18.44 3.12
N GLY A 248 14.18 -18.45 1.94
CA GLY A 248 12.73 -18.32 1.78
C GLY A 248 12.19 -16.89 1.88
N ALA A 249 13.02 -15.86 2.04
CA ALA A 249 12.63 -14.47 1.84
C ALA A 249 12.93 -14.06 0.39
N ARG A 250 11.90 -13.66 -0.36
CA ARG A 250 12.01 -13.20 -1.74
C ARG A 250 12.05 -11.68 -1.79
N LEU A 251 13.07 -11.12 -2.43
CA LEU A 251 13.13 -9.67 -2.71
C LEU A 251 12.32 -9.36 -3.97
N ILE A 252 11.42 -8.39 -3.90
CA ILE A 252 10.70 -7.82 -5.04
C ILE A 252 11.26 -6.42 -5.29
N ASP A 253 11.99 -6.25 -6.39
CA ASP A 253 12.53 -4.96 -6.83
C ASP A 253 11.61 -4.35 -7.88
N ALA A 254 10.84 -3.33 -7.49
CA ALA A 254 9.89 -2.66 -8.36
C ALA A 254 10.45 -1.40 -9.03
N ARG A 255 11.75 -1.13 -8.90
CA ARG A 255 12.32 0.10 -9.45
C ARG A 255 12.27 0.14 -10.97
N ASP A 256 12.29 -1.01 -11.65
CA ASP A 256 12.11 -1.09 -13.11
C ASP A 256 10.64 -0.97 -13.55
N ALA A 257 9.69 -1.15 -12.62
CA ALA A 257 8.28 -0.85 -12.89
C ALA A 257 7.98 0.64 -12.78
N VAL A 258 8.75 1.36 -11.96
CA VAL A 258 8.50 2.78 -11.63
C VAL A 258 9.49 3.73 -12.33
N CYS A 259 10.52 3.19 -12.99
CA CYS A 259 11.52 4.00 -13.68
C CYS A 259 11.89 3.39 -15.02
N LEU A 260 12.01 4.23 -16.04
CA LEU A 260 12.53 3.88 -17.35
C LEU A 260 14.07 3.84 -17.31
N LYS A 261 14.64 2.64 -17.19
CA LYS A 261 16.09 2.42 -17.04
C LYS A 261 16.67 3.22 -15.87
N ARG A 262 17.33 4.34 -16.16
CA ARG A 262 18.00 5.23 -15.18
C ARG A 262 17.19 6.47 -14.82
N ILE A 263 16.04 6.69 -15.46
CA ILE A 263 15.22 7.89 -15.29
C ILE A 263 13.84 7.49 -14.76
N CYS A 264 13.41 8.12 -13.67
CA CYS A 264 12.09 7.94 -13.10
C CYS A 264 11.22 9.15 -13.49
N PRO A 265 10.08 8.97 -14.19
CA PRO A 265 9.18 10.06 -14.49
C PRO A 265 8.39 10.49 -13.25
N ALA A 266 7.95 11.75 -13.26
CA ALA A 266 7.01 12.27 -12.27
C ALA A 266 5.55 11.90 -12.59
N VAL A 267 5.26 11.68 -13.87
CA VAL A 267 3.93 11.40 -14.41
C VAL A 267 4.02 10.35 -15.52
N THR A 268 3.10 9.40 -15.54
CA THR A 268 2.89 8.45 -16.65
C THR A 268 1.40 8.27 -16.88
N ASP A 269 0.95 8.28 -18.12
CA ASP A 269 -0.46 8.16 -18.51
C ASP A 269 -1.38 9.15 -17.79
N GLY A 270 -0.87 10.36 -17.55
CA GLY A 270 -1.57 11.39 -16.77
C GLY A 270 -1.59 11.14 -15.26
N LEU A 271 -1.01 10.04 -14.78
CA LEU A 271 -0.96 9.69 -13.37
C LEU A 271 0.28 10.25 -12.70
N ILE A 272 0.12 11.04 -11.63
CA ILE A 272 1.24 11.46 -10.79
C ILE A 272 1.80 10.23 -10.09
N VAL A 273 3.07 9.90 -10.34
CA VAL A 273 3.71 8.66 -9.84
C VAL A 273 3.98 8.74 -8.35
N TYR A 274 4.49 9.89 -7.89
CA TYR A 274 4.93 10.12 -6.52
C TYR A 274 4.08 11.21 -5.85
N ARG A 275 3.42 10.87 -4.74
CA ARG A 275 2.69 11.85 -3.92
C ARG A 275 3.60 12.75 -3.10
N ASP A 276 4.79 12.25 -2.79
CA ASP A 276 5.84 12.93 -2.07
C ASP A 276 7.20 12.31 -2.43
N PRO A 277 8.34 12.80 -1.91
CA PRO A 277 9.67 12.29 -2.26
C PRO A 277 9.91 10.80 -2.03
N LYS A 278 9.08 10.11 -1.25
CA LYS A 278 9.32 8.74 -0.76
C LYS A 278 8.22 7.76 -1.13
N HIS A 279 7.01 8.24 -1.37
CA HIS A 279 5.82 7.41 -1.55
C HIS A 279 5.21 7.55 -2.95
N LEU A 280 4.64 6.44 -3.43
CA LEU A 280 3.82 6.45 -4.63
C LEU A 280 2.48 7.11 -4.28
N SER A 281 1.87 7.76 -5.26
CA SER A 281 0.43 8.06 -5.17
C SER A 281 -0.34 6.74 -5.14
N ALA A 282 -1.46 6.69 -4.42
CA ALA A 282 -2.26 5.48 -4.38
C ALA A 282 -2.94 5.20 -5.72
N THR A 283 -3.24 6.25 -6.48
CA THR A 283 -3.77 6.17 -7.85
C THR A 283 -2.80 5.44 -8.77
N TYR A 284 -1.53 5.84 -8.81
CA TYR A 284 -0.52 5.14 -9.60
C TYR A 284 -0.20 3.75 -9.03
N ALA A 285 -0.05 3.62 -7.70
CA ALA A 285 0.27 2.33 -7.10
C ALA A 285 -0.77 1.25 -7.46
N ARG A 286 -2.05 1.60 -7.60
CA ARG A 286 -3.13 0.69 -8.00
C ARG A 286 -2.92 0.07 -9.40
N THR A 287 -2.28 0.78 -10.33
CA THR A 287 -2.03 0.28 -11.69
C THR A 287 -0.98 -0.82 -11.73
N LEU A 288 -0.12 -0.90 -10.70
CA LEU A 288 0.92 -1.93 -10.57
C LEU A 288 0.39 -3.28 -10.06
N SER A 289 -0.94 -3.47 -9.96
CA SER A 289 -1.56 -4.70 -9.44
C SER A 289 -1.13 -5.93 -10.23
N ASN A 290 -1.30 -5.95 -11.55
CA ASN A 290 -0.92 -7.09 -12.40
C ASN A 290 0.59 -7.36 -12.35
N TRP A 291 1.40 -6.31 -12.32
CA TRP A 291 2.85 -6.43 -12.21
C TRP A 291 3.27 -7.07 -10.88
N LEU A 292 2.62 -6.67 -9.79
CA LEU A 292 2.85 -7.21 -8.46
C LEU A 292 2.35 -8.65 -8.36
N ASP A 293 1.16 -8.93 -8.90
CA ASP A 293 0.54 -10.26 -8.95
C ASP A 293 1.50 -11.31 -9.49
N ALA A 294 2.08 -11.05 -10.67
CA ALA A 294 3.02 -11.96 -11.34
C ALA A 294 4.30 -12.25 -10.53
N ARG A 295 4.58 -11.47 -9.48
CA ARG A 295 5.79 -11.60 -8.62
C ARG A 295 5.48 -12.16 -7.24
N LEU A 296 4.20 -12.18 -6.85
CA LEU A 296 3.77 -12.79 -5.60
C LEU A 296 3.60 -14.30 -5.78
N PRO A 297 3.96 -15.09 -4.76
CA PRO A 297 3.85 -16.53 -4.84
C PRO A 297 2.39 -17.00 -4.90
N ARG A 298 2.20 -18.24 -5.33
CA ARG A 298 0.93 -18.95 -5.15
C ARG A 298 0.84 -19.46 -3.70
N LEU A 299 -0.37 -19.42 -3.14
CA LEU A 299 -0.76 -19.91 -1.82
C LEU A 299 -1.83 -20.98 -1.98
#